data_AF-A0A2E9RU64-F1
#
_entry.id   AF-A0A2E9RU64-F1
#
_cell.length_a   1.000
_cell.length_b   1.000
_cell.length_c   1.000
_cell.angle_alpha   90.00
_cell.angle_beta   90.00
_cell.angle_gamma   90.00
#
_symmetry.space_group_name_H-M   'P 1'
#
loop_
_entity.id
_entity.type
_entity.pdbx_description
1 polymer ?
#
loop_
_entity_poly.entity_id
_entity_poly.type
_entity_poly.pdbx_seq_one_letter_code
_entity_poly.pdbx_strand_id
1 'polypeptide(L)'
;MKRISFRKIHLFDYGDHEKIIWGNTEKELLASMTKSYLKSWTQKNWGDEFNWGTLPIRRHKWLSFCAKFNNLIKGSPCNNQERPFDTTFLGNPVVSWQENYGTMNRNTRIQWLEEISADNQFSFSGGFFMRGANAEGMKEQASKNLKQLFLKKGRAHFISYFKLMLKAKSALAPPGNALWSYRHYEAIYAGSIPVSGDFREADMLVPLPMEGMAHVGKGEQVIPHIQKSLKMLKDNPRLPNENLESVERYMTNGLYDRKKSALIERFMSQLEKD
;
A
#
# COMPACT_ATOMS: atom_id res chain seq x y z
N MET A 1 46.17 2.28 3.23
CA MET A 1 44.68 2.15 3.26
C MET A 1 44.09 3.46 3.75
N LYS A 2 43.13 4.07 3.02
CA LYS A 2 42.39 5.22 3.54
C LYS A 2 41.58 4.76 4.76
N ARG A 3 41.79 5.43 5.91
CA ARG A 3 41.04 5.18 7.14
C ARG A 3 39.58 5.54 6.87
N ILE A 4 38.69 4.55 6.86
CA ILE A 4 37.25 4.80 6.77
C ILE A 4 36.84 5.39 8.12
N SER A 5 36.49 6.68 8.17
CA SER A 5 35.88 7.30 9.36
C SER A 5 34.37 7.39 9.16
N PHE A 6 33.60 6.69 9.98
CA PHE A 6 32.15 6.87 10.04
C PHE A 6 31.85 8.21 10.69
N ARG A 7 31.20 9.13 9.97
CA ARG A 7 30.83 10.46 10.49
C ARG A 7 29.54 10.44 11.31
N LYS A 8 28.59 9.57 10.94
CA LYS A 8 27.27 9.43 11.58
C LYS A 8 26.82 7.97 11.55
N ILE A 9 26.04 7.57 12.55
CA ILE A 9 25.39 6.26 12.65
C ILE A 9 23.88 6.51 12.57
N HIS A 10 23.18 5.72 11.76
CA HIS A 10 21.72 5.74 11.66
C HIS A 10 21.23 4.32 11.90
N LEU A 11 20.30 4.14 12.84
CA LEU A 11 19.62 2.86 13.02
C LEU A 11 18.58 2.69 11.92
N PHE A 12 18.30 1.45 11.53
CA PHE A 12 17.26 1.20 10.53
C PHE A 12 16.58 -0.16 10.68
N ASP A 13 15.30 -0.23 10.30
CA ASP A 13 14.61 -1.49 10.09
C ASP A 13 13.60 -1.42 8.94
N TYR A 14 13.47 -2.54 8.22
CA TYR A 14 12.50 -2.72 7.14
C TYR A 14 11.19 -3.33 7.61
N GLY A 15 10.96 -3.41 8.92
CA GLY A 15 9.70 -3.86 9.49
C GLY A 15 8.58 -2.92 9.07
N ASP A 16 7.39 -3.49 8.90
CA ASP A 16 6.16 -2.74 8.61
C ASP A 16 5.39 -2.40 9.89
N HIS A 17 5.93 -2.73 11.06
CA HIS A 17 5.33 -2.44 12.37
C HIS A 17 5.65 -1.02 12.88
N GLU A 18 4.65 -0.42 13.54
CA GLU A 18 4.75 0.86 14.24
C GLU A 18 5.84 0.83 15.32
N LYS A 19 5.87 -0.22 16.14
CA LYS A 19 6.85 -0.35 17.23
C LYS A 19 8.23 -0.72 16.70
N ILE A 20 9.27 -0.16 17.32
CA ILE A 20 10.63 -0.66 17.15
C ILE A 20 10.73 -2.02 17.86
N ILE A 21 11.31 -2.99 17.17
CA ILE A 21 11.54 -4.33 17.72
C ILE A 21 13.00 -4.38 18.18
N TRP A 22 13.22 -4.30 19.49
CA TRP A 22 14.53 -4.39 20.13
C TRP A 22 14.74 -5.77 20.76
N GLY A 23 15.99 -6.25 20.83
CA GLY A 23 16.39 -7.19 21.86
C GLY A 23 16.50 -6.50 23.23
N ASN A 24 16.20 -7.22 24.31
CA ASN A 24 16.17 -6.65 25.67
C ASN A 24 17.50 -6.03 26.14
N THR A 25 18.64 -6.46 25.58
CA THR A 25 19.99 -5.98 25.95
C THR A 25 20.54 -4.87 25.06
N GLU A 26 19.86 -4.53 23.95
CA GLU A 26 20.46 -3.72 22.87
C GLU A 26 19.91 -2.29 22.82
N LYS A 27 18.72 -2.03 23.37
CA LYS A 27 18.02 -0.75 23.24
C LYS A 27 18.84 0.44 23.77
N GLU A 28 19.34 0.35 25.01
CA GLU A 28 20.07 1.45 25.66
C GLU A 28 21.39 1.74 24.95
N LEU A 29 22.13 0.70 24.57
CA LEU A 29 23.37 0.83 23.82
C LEU A 29 23.12 1.51 22.47
N LEU A 30 22.18 1.01 21.67
CA LEU A 30 21.93 1.55 20.33
C LEU A 30 21.36 2.98 20.38
N ALA A 31 20.46 3.29 21.33
CA ALA A 31 19.95 4.64 21.54
C ALA A 31 21.03 5.61 22.04
N SER A 32 22.06 5.14 22.75
CA SER A 32 23.21 5.98 23.14
C SER A 32 24.11 6.36 21.96
N MET A 33 24.10 5.56 20.88
CA MET A 33 24.99 5.75 19.73
C MET A 33 24.43 6.71 18.67
N THR A 34 23.11 6.91 18.62
CA THR A 34 22.49 7.85 17.68
C THR A 34 21.04 8.16 18.06
N LYS A 35 20.57 9.34 17.65
CA LYS A 35 19.17 9.74 17.72
C LYS A 35 18.44 9.58 16.38
N SER A 36 19.08 9.11 15.32
CA SER A 36 18.44 8.96 14.00
C SER A 36 18.01 7.51 13.74
N TYR A 37 16.76 7.34 13.30
CA TYR A 37 16.18 6.03 13.01
C TYR A 37 15.41 6.04 11.69
N LEU A 38 15.75 5.12 10.78
CA LEU A 38 15.14 5.00 9.45
C LEU A 38 14.19 3.80 9.39
N LYS A 39 12.96 4.02 8.92
CA LYS A 39 11.90 3.00 8.79
C LYS A 39 11.34 2.96 7.39
N SER A 40 10.67 1.87 7.01
CA SER A 40 9.97 1.80 5.71
C SER A 40 8.88 2.87 5.54
N TRP A 41 8.37 3.40 6.66
CA TRP A 41 7.48 4.55 6.77
C TRP A 41 7.57 5.11 8.19
N THR A 42 7.09 6.34 8.38
CA THR A 42 7.05 7.01 9.68
C THR A 42 5.70 7.71 9.85
N GLN A 43 5.32 8.07 11.07
CA GLN A 43 4.21 9.01 11.30
C GLN A 43 4.67 10.13 12.22
N LYS A 44 4.05 11.30 12.07
CA LYS A 44 4.37 12.47 12.89
C LYS A 44 4.17 12.25 14.40
N ASN A 45 3.30 11.30 14.78
CA ASN A 45 2.95 11.03 16.17
C ASN A 45 3.77 9.89 16.82
N TRP A 46 4.80 9.35 16.17
CA TRP A 46 5.65 8.29 16.76
C TRP A 46 6.55 8.78 17.90
N GLY A 47 6.45 10.06 18.27
CA GLY A 47 7.15 10.68 19.40
C GLY A 47 8.59 11.07 19.08
N ASP A 48 9.22 11.71 20.04
CA ASP A 48 10.52 12.40 19.88
C ASP A 48 11.71 11.52 20.29
N GLU A 49 11.52 10.20 20.46
CA GLU A 49 12.61 9.28 20.82
C GLU A 49 13.72 9.28 19.76
N PHE A 50 13.36 9.49 18.49
CA PHE A 50 14.27 9.52 17.36
C PHE A 50 13.91 10.62 16.35
N ASN A 51 14.94 11.14 15.68
CA ASN A 51 14.85 11.82 14.39
C ASN A 51 14.47 10.77 13.33
N TRP A 52 13.17 10.60 13.12
CA TRP A 52 12.62 9.62 12.20
C TRP A 52 12.91 9.97 10.74
N GLY A 53 13.39 8.98 9.99
CA GLY A 53 13.54 9.05 8.55
C GLY A 53 12.96 7.83 7.86
N THR A 54 12.89 7.89 6.54
CA THR A 54 12.27 6.89 5.69
C THR A 54 13.31 6.17 4.83
N LEU A 55 13.23 4.85 4.84
CA LEU A 55 14.01 3.97 3.99
C LEU A 55 13.41 3.91 2.59
N PRO A 56 14.24 3.61 1.58
CA PRO A 56 13.72 3.17 0.30
C PRO A 56 12.77 1.99 0.49
N ILE A 57 11.59 2.05 -0.15
CA ILE A 57 10.79 0.88 -0.54
C ILE A 57 11.74 -0.30 -0.84
N ARG A 58 11.70 -1.36 -0.02
CA ARG A 58 12.54 -2.55 -0.20
C ARG A 58 12.32 -3.05 -1.62
N ARG A 59 13.38 -3.23 -2.43
CA ARG A 59 13.33 -3.62 -3.85
C ARG A 59 12.20 -4.62 -4.11
N HIS A 60 11.03 -4.12 -4.48
CA HIS A 60 9.88 -4.95 -4.76
C HIS A 60 9.98 -5.26 -6.23
N LYS A 61 10.64 -6.38 -6.54
CA LYS A 61 10.88 -6.85 -7.91
C LYS A 61 9.63 -6.84 -8.77
N TRP A 62 8.45 -6.86 -8.16
CA TRP A 62 7.18 -6.82 -8.85
C TRP A 62 6.75 -5.42 -9.31
N LEU A 63 7.22 -4.32 -8.73
CA LEU A 63 6.87 -2.97 -9.20
C LEU A 63 7.39 -2.71 -10.62
N SER A 64 8.63 -3.09 -10.90
CA SER A 64 9.16 -3.01 -12.26
C SER A 64 8.46 -3.98 -13.22
N PHE A 65 7.97 -5.10 -12.70
CA PHE A 65 7.13 -6.01 -13.46
C PHE A 65 5.74 -5.39 -13.74
N CYS A 66 5.15 -4.63 -12.81
CA CYS A 66 3.92 -3.86 -13.05
C CYS A 66 4.10 -2.91 -14.24
N ALA A 67 5.15 -2.09 -14.21
CA ALA A 67 5.45 -1.12 -15.26
C ALA A 67 5.61 -1.81 -16.63
N LYS A 68 6.44 -2.85 -16.70
CA LYS A 68 6.65 -3.64 -17.92
C LYS A 68 5.35 -4.26 -18.43
N PHE A 69 4.59 -4.90 -17.55
CA PHE A 69 3.37 -5.60 -17.93
C PHE A 69 2.27 -4.63 -18.37
N ASN A 70 2.13 -3.48 -17.71
CA ASN A 70 1.22 -2.42 -18.13
C ASN A 70 1.60 -1.88 -19.52
N ASN A 71 2.88 -1.59 -19.76
CA ASN A 71 3.36 -1.09 -21.05
C ASN A 71 3.16 -2.11 -22.18
N LEU A 72 3.37 -3.41 -21.92
CA LEU A 72 3.08 -4.47 -22.89
C LEU A 72 1.60 -4.51 -23.28
N ILE A 73 0.69 -4.24 -22.34
CA ILE A 73 -0.75 -4.28 -22.61
C ILE A 73 -1.25 -2.98 -23.25
N LYS A 74 -0.70 -1.83 -22.85
CA LYS A 74 -1.00 -0.50 -23.43
C LYS A 74 -0.41 -0.33 -24.84
N GLY A 75 0.74 -0.93 -25.13
CA GLY A 75 1.38 -0.91 -26.46
C GLY A 75 0.65 -1.71 -27.54
N SER A 76 -0.46 -2.37 -27.20
CA SER A 76 -1.33 -3.03 -28.17
C SER A 76 -2.29 -2.00 -28.80
N PRO A 77 -2.36 -1.88 -30.14
CA PRO A 77 -3.16 -0.87 -30.85
C PRO A 77 -4.67 -0.88 -30.54
N CYS A 78 -5.19 -1.90 -29.85
CA CYS A 78 -6.63 -2.08 -29.57
C CYS A 78 -7.15 -1.53 -28.23
N ASN A 79 -6.34 -0.89 -27.36
CA ASN A 79 -6.75 -0.71 -25.96
C ASN A 79 -6.89 0.75 -25.49
N ASN A 80 -8.07 1.34 -25.72
CA ASN A 80 -8.77 1.98 -24.60
C ASN A 80 -9.23 0.85 -23.69
N GLN A 81 -8.39 0.42 -22.75
CA GLN A 81 -8.68 -0.75 -21.92
C GLN A 81 -10.01 -0.54 -21.18
N GLU A 82 -11.04 -1.25 -21.61
CA GLU A 82 -12.29 -1.32 -20.85
C GLU A 82 -11.96 -1.87 -19.47
N ARG A 83 -12.34 -1.11 -18.43
CA ARG A 83 -12.25 -1.50 -17.03
C ARG A 83 -13.64 -1.92 -16.57
N PRO A 84 -14.03 -3.20 -16.78
CA PRO A 84 -15.40 -3.66 -16.50
C PRO A 84 -15.75 -3.67 -15.01
N PHE A 85 -14.73 -3.65 -14.15
CA PHE A 85 -14.91 -3.63 -12.70
C PHE A 85 -14.78 -2.22 -12.15
N ASP A 86 -15.70 -1.83 -11.28
CA ASP A 86 -15.60 -0.59 -10.55
C ASP A 86 -14.46 -0.65 -9.56
N THR A 87 -14.36 -1.74 -8.78
CA THR A 87 -13.29 -1.91 -7.81
C THR A 87 -12.76 -3.34 -7.73
N THR A 88 -11.58 -3.49 -7.14
CA THR A 88 -10.95 -4.79 -6.92
C THR A 88 -10.21 -4.86 -5.61
N PHE A 89 -10.13 -6.07 -5.07
CA PHE A 89 -9.20 -6.41 -4.00
C PHE A 89 -8.79 -7.87 -4.11
N LEU A 90 -7.53 -8.15 -3.83
CA LEU A 90 -7.09 -9.52 -3.60
C LEU A 90 -6.07 -9.56 -2.46
N GLY A 91 -6.34 -10.38 -1.44
CA GLY A 91 -5.53 -10.37 -0.23
C GLY A 91 -5.78 -11.53 0.72
N ASN A 92 -4.98 -11.56 1.80
CA ASN A 92 -5.18 -12.47 2.91
C ASN A 92 -6.27 -11.91 3.84
N PRO A 93 -7.28 -12.71 4.23
CA PRO A 93 -8.26 -12.32 5.25
C PRO A 93 -7.62 -12.22 6.64
N VAL A 94 -6.56 -12.99 6.91
CA VAL A 94 -5.87 -13.00 8.20
C VAL A 94 -4.81 -11.89 8.24
N VAL A 95 -5.13 -10.77 8.88
CA VAL A 95 -4.17 -9.69 9.22
C VAL A 95 -4.47 -9.11 10.60
N SER A 96 -3.49 -8.42 11.20
CA SER A 96 -3.59 -7.92 12.57
C SER A 96 -4.34 -6.59 12.72
N TRP A 97 -4.49 -5.79 11.67
CA TRP A 97 -5.17 -4.49 11.76
C TRP A 97 -6.66 -4.65 11.99
N GLN A 98 -7.15 -4.03 13.07
CA GLN A 98 -8.57 -3.98 13.42
C GLN A 98 -8.96 -2.56 13.83
N GLU A 99 -10.19 -2.20 13.53
CA GLU A 99 -10.77 -0.90 13.85
C GLU A 99 -12.18 -1.07 14.41
N ASN A 100 -12.63 -0.06 15.16
CA ASN A 100 -14.00 -0.02 15.67
C ASN A 100 -14.94 0.49 14.57
N TYR A 101 -15.85 -0.37 14.13
CA TYR A 101 -16.97 -0.02 13.24
C TYR A 101 -18.24 -0.01 14.09
N GLY A 102 -18.63 1.19 14.53
CA GLY A 102 -19.64 1.35 15.57
C GLY A 102 -19.15 0.75 16.89
N THR A 103 -19.90 -0.21 17.44
CA THR A 103 -19.54 -0.90 18.69
C THR A 103 -18.69 -2.15 18.50
N MET A 104 -18.42 -2.55 17.25
CA MET A 104 -17.71 -3.80 16.95
C MET A 104 -16.29 -3.53 16.49
N ASN A 105 -15.33 -4.18 17.14
CA ASN A 105 -13.96 -4.22 16.66
C ASN A 105 -13.82 -5.28 15.57
N ARG A 106 -13.42 -4.88 14.35
CA ARG A 106 -13.35 -5.76 13.18
C ARG A 106 -12.10 -5.52 12.36
N ASN A 107 -11.67 -6.57 11.67
CA ASN A 107 -10.62 -6.46 10.67
C ASN A 107 -11.10 -5.61 9.50
N THR A 108 -10.37 -4.53 9.16
CA THR A 108 -10.75 -3.59 8.10
C THR A 108 -10.95 -4.26 6.74
N ARG A 109 -10.13 -5.26 6.39
CA ARG A 109 -10.28 -5.96 5.10
C ARG A 109 -11.57 -6.74 5.03
N ILE A 110 -11.90 -7.43 6.12
CA ILE A 110 -13.13 -8.22 6.25
C ILE A 110 -14.32 -7.28 6.17
N GLN A 111 -14.31 -6.20 6.96
CA GLN A 111 -15.39 -5.23 7.00
C GLN A 111 -15.64 -4.60 5.62
N TRP A 112 -14.60 -4.17 4.91
CA TRP A 112 -14.76 -3.57 3.59
C TRP A 112 -15.32 -4.55 2.55
N LEU A 113 -14.83 -5.80 2.53
CA LEU A 113 -15.35 -6.79 1.59
C LEU A 113 -16.77 -7.24 1.97
N GLU A 114 -17.12 -7.25 3.25
CA GLU A 114 -18.48 -7.49 3.73
C GLU A 114 -19.43 -6.42 3.19
N GLU A 115 -19.10 -5.13 3.36
CA GLU A 115 -19.88 -4.00 2.83
C GLU A 115 -20.05 -4.10 1.30
N ILE A 116 -18.97 -4.34 0.57
CA ILE A 116 -19.02 -4.48 -0.90
C ILE A 116 -19.83 -5.71 -1.31
N SER A 117 -19.74 -6.82 -0.59
CA SER A 117 -20.50 -8.02 -0.92
C SER A 117 -22.00 -7.89 -0.61
N ALA A 118 -22.38 -7.01 0.31
CA ALA A 118 -23.76 -6.69 0.63
C ALA A 118 -24.34 -5.62 -0.32
N ASP A 119 -23.48 -4.77 -0.87
CA ASP A 119 -23.84 -3.72 -1.82
C ASP A 119 -23.78 -4.22 -3.27
N ASN A 120 -24.94 -4.35 -3.92
CA ASN A 120 -25.05 -4.81 -5.30
C ASN A 120 -24.87 -3.70 -6.35
N GLN A 121 -24.43 -2.49 -5.95
CA GLN A 121 -24.33 -1.35 -6.88
C GLN A 121 -23.03 -1.36 -7.68
N PHE A 122 -21.97 -2.02 -7.19
CA PHE A 122 -20.64 -1.99 -7.80
C PHE A 122 -20.24 -3.33 -8.38
N SER A 123 -19.63 -3.31 -9.56
CA SER A 123 -18.95 -4.49 -10.08
C SER A 123 -17.62 -4.68 -9.35
N PHE A 124 -17.50 -5.80 -8.62
CA PHE A 124 -16.31 -6.17 -7.86
C PHE A 124 -15.56 -7.35 -8.50
N SER A 125 -14.23 -7.32 -8.45
CA SER A 125 -13.41 -8.48 -8.80
C SER A 125 -12.36 -8.81 -7.73
N GLY A 126 -12.17 -10.10 -7.48
CA GLY A 126 -11.17 -10.61 -6.53
C GLY A 126 -11.80 -11.19 -5.27
N GLY A 127 -11.15 -11.01 -4.13
CA GLY A 127 -11.58 -11.56 -2.84
C GLY A 127 -10.42 -11.95 -1.92
N PHE A 128 -10.65 -13.01 -1.13
CA PHE A 128 -9.69 -13.57 -0.19
C PHE A 128 -9.09 -14.87 -0.71
N PHE A 129 -7.77 -15.01 -0.68
CA PHE A 129 -7.15 -16.32 -0.92
C PHE A 129 -7.18 -17.18 0.35
N MET A 130 -7.56 -18.44 0.20
CA MET A 130 -7.69 -19.40 1.29
C MET A 130 -6.34 -20.01 1.66
N ARG A 131 -5.71 -19.56 2.75
CA ARG A 131 -4.42 -20.10 3.19
C ARG A 131 -4.45 -20.55 4.65
N GLY A 132 -4.54 -21.87 4.84
CA GLY A 132 -4.45 -22.52 6.15
C GLY A 132 -5.73 -22.42 6.98
N ALA A 133 -5.74 -23.13 8.13
CA ALA A 133 -6.90 -23.31 8.98
C ALA A 133 -7.53 -21.99 9.47
N ASN A 134 -6.72 -20.95 9.71
CA ASN A 134 -7.24 -19.65 10.15
C ASN A 134 -8.13 -18.98 9.08
N ALA A 135 -7.79 -19.11 7.80
CA ALA A 135 -8.62 -18.58 6.72
C ALA A 135 -9.91 -19.40 6.55
N GLU A 136 -9.85 -20.70 6.82
CA GLU A 136 -11.03 -21.59 6.83
C GLU A 136 -12.00 -21.23 7.95
N GLY A 137 -11.51 -21.09 9.19
CA GLY A 137 -12.32 -20.64 10.31
C GLY A 137 -12.94 -19.26 10.08
N MET A 138 -12.20 -18.32 9.49
CA MET A 138 -12.75 -17.01 9.10
C MET A 138 -13.87 -17.16 8.06
N LYS A 139 -13.71 -18.03 7.06
CA LYS A 139 -14.75 -18.28 6.05
C LYS A 139 -16.00 -18.88 6.68
N GLU A 140 -15.88 -19.81 7.62
CA GLU A 140 -17.02 -20.44 8.28
C GLU A 140 -17.90 -19.43 9.04
N GLN A 141 -17.25 -18.47 9.70
CA GLN A 141 -17.87 -17.40 10.48
C GLN A 141 -18.35 -16.22 9.62
N ALA A 142 -17.90 -16.12 8.38
CA ALA A 142 -18.28 -15.04 7.46
C ALA A 142 -19.77 -15.12 7.07
N SER A 143 -20.33 -13.97 6.69
CA SER A 143 -21.70 -13.91 6.17
C SER A 143 -21.86 -14.71 4.89
N LYS A 144 -23.12 -14.95 4.49
CA LYS A 144 -23.44 -15.65 3.24
C LYS A 144 -22.84 -14.95 2.01
N ASN A 145 -22.84 -13.61 2.00
CA ASN A 145 -22.35 -12.83 0.87
C ASN A 145 -20.82 -12.84 0.84
N LEU A 146 -20.17 -12.62 1.99
CA LEU A 146 -18.72 -12.61 2.08
C LEU A 146 -18.10 -13.99 1.79
N LYS A 147 -18.78 -15.08 2.18
CA LYS A 147 -18.36 -16.46 1.85
C LYS A 147 -18.07 -16.68 0.37
N GLN A 148 -18.78 -15.96 -0.53
CA GLN A 148 -18.58 -16.06 -1.97
C GLN A 148 -17.25 -15.45 -2.44
N LEU A 149 -16.70 -14.50 -1.67
CA LEU A 149 -15.43 -13.84 -1.98
C LEU A 149 -14.21 -14.62 -1.48
N PHE A 150 -14.39 -15.75 -0.78
CA PHE A 150 -13.29 -16.65 -0.42
C PHE A 150 -12.96 -17.60 -1.58
N LEU A 151 -11.83 -17.34 -2.24
CA LEU A 151 -11.39 -18.03 -3.44
C LEU A 151 -10.83 -19.43 -3.12
N LYS A 152 -11.28 -20.43 -3.89
CA LYS A 152 -10.87 -21.84 -3.71
C LYS A 152 -9.36 -22.10 -3.84
N LYS A 153 -8.60 -21.22 -4.52
CA LYS A 153 -7.15 -21.38 -4.73
C LYS A 153 -6.36 -20.67 -3.63
N GLY A 154 -5.44 -21.40 -2.98
CA GLY A 154 -4.72 -20.91 -1.80
C GLY A 154 -3.57 -19.93 -2.04
N ARG A 155 -3.21 -19.66 -3.31
CA ARG A 155 -2.33 -18.55 -3.71
C ARG A 155 -2.72 -18.01 -5.09
N ALA A 156 -2.69 -16.69 -5.24
CA ALA A 156 -2.77 -16.05 -6.54
C ALA A 156 -1.35 -15.69 -7.02
N HIS A 157 -1.03 -16.04 -8.26
CA HIS A 157 0.20 -15.58 -8.89
C HIS A 157 0.15 -14.06 -9.08
N PHE A 158 1.32 -13.40 -9.04
CA PHE A 158 1.43 -11.96 -9.20
C PHE A 158 0.72 -11.44 -10.47
N ILE A 159 0.87 -12.14 -11.60
CA ILE A 159 0.22 -11.76 -12.87
C ILE A 159 -1.31 -11.77 -12.73
N SER A 160 -1.88 -12.80 -12.09
CA SER A 160 -3.34 -12.88 -11.87
C SER A 160 -3.81 -11.75 -10.96
N TYR A 161 -3.07 -11.48 -9.89
CA TYR A 161 -3.31 -10.37 -8.98
C TYR A 161 -3.30 -9.01 -9.70
N PHE A 162 -2.24 -8.73 -10.47
CA PHE A 162 -2.08 -7.46 -11.16
C PHE A 162 -3.07 -7.29 -12.33
N LYS A 163 -3.45 -8.39 -13.00
CA LYS A 163 -4.52 -8.38 -14.02
C LYS A 163 -5.87 -7.94 -13.46
N LEU A 164 -6.17 -8.22 -12.20
CA LEU A 164 -7.41 -7.72 -11.57
C LEU A 164 -7.39 -6.19 -11.48
N MET A 165 -6.27 -5.62 -11.03
CA MET A 165 -6.09 -4.16 -10.97
C MET A 165 -6.21 -3.51 -12.34
N LEU A 166 -5.56 -4.08 -13.37
CA LEU A 166 -5.65 -3.57 -14.74
C LEU A 166 -7.10 -3.51 -15.28
N LYS A 167 -7.99 -4.36 -14.79
CA LYS A 167 -9.40 -4.43 -15.21
C LYS A 167 -10.35 -3.63 -14.31
N ALA A 168 -9.85 -2.98 -13.27
CA ALA A 168 -10.65 -2.25 -12.29
C ALA A 168 -10.36 -0.75 -12.32
N LYS A 169 -11.40 0.08 -12.22
CA LYS A 169 -11.28 1.55 -12.16
C LYS A 169 -10.60 2.00 -10.87
N SER A 170 -10.97 1.41 -9.74
CA SER A 170 -10.31 1.58 -8.45
C SER A 170 -9.74 0.28 -7.91
N ALA A 171 -8.81 0.37 -6.95
CA ALA A 171 -8.27 -0.79 -6.25
C ALA A 171 -8.21 -0.52 -4.75
N LEU A 172 -8.74 -1.43 -3.93
CA LEU A 172 -8.72 -1.29 -2.49
C LEU A 172 -7.33 -1.61 -1.96
N ALA A 173 -6.81 -0.73 -1.10
CA ALA A 173 -5.58 -0.89 -0.36
C ALA A 173 -5.80 -0.76 1.15
N PRO A 174 -6.70 -1.59 1.74
CA PRO A 174 -6.97 -1.55 3.17
C PRO A 174 -5.70 -1.84 3.98
N PRO A 175 -5.60 -1.25 5.19
CA PRO A 175 -4.60 -1.59 6.19
C PRO A 175 -4.45 -3.10 6.42
N GLY A 176 -3.27 -3.51 6.87
CA GLY A 176 -2.90 -4.91 7.04
C GLY A 176 -2.11 -5.17 8.31
N ASN A 177 -0.79 -5.16 8.21
CA ASN A 177 0.09 -5.06 9.38
C ASN A 177 0.58 -3.61 9.58
N ALA A 178 0.33 -2.78 8.57
CA ALA A 178 0.65 -1.36 8.50
C ALA A 178 -0.52 -0.63 7.83
N LEU A 179 -0.55 0.70 8.00
CA LEU A 179 -1.51 1.59 7.34
C LEU A 179 -1.34 1.63 5.82
N TRP A 180 -0.11 1.43 5.32
CA TRP A 180 0.19 1.40 3.90
C TRP A 180 0.83 0.06 3.48
N SER A 181 0.94 -0.17 2.16
CA SER A 181 1.70 -1.30 1.60
C SER A 181 2.06 -1.07 0.13
N TYR A 182 2.88 -1.95 -0.45
CA TYR A 182 3.22 -1.96 -1.88
C TYR A 182 2.02 -1.91 -2.83
N ARG A 183 0.84 -2.36 -2.36
CA ARG A 183 -0.41 -2.36 -3.13
C ARG A 183 -0.77 -0.99 -3.68
N HIS A 184 -0.42 0.10 -2.99
CA HIS A 184 -0.71 1.46 -3.45
C HIS A 184 0.04 1.77 -4.75
N TYR A 185 1.35 1.49 -4.78
CA TYR A 185 2.15 1.65 -5.99
C TYR A 185 1.68 0.71 -7.09
N GLU A 186 1.39 -0.55 -6.77
CA GLU A 186 0.86 -1.51 -7.74
C GLU A 186 -0.45 -1.04 -8.38
N ALA A 187 -1.38 -0.49 -7.60
CA ALA A 187 -2.61 0.11 -8.11
C ALA A 187 -2.33 1.30 -9.05
N ILE A 188 -1.40 2.18 -8.69
CA ILE A 188 -0.98 3.31 -9.53
C ILE A 188 -0.37 2.83 -10.85
N TYR A 189 0.54 1.83 -10.82
CA TYR A 189 1.09 1.25 -12.05
C TYR A 189 0.04 0.54 -12.90
N ALA A 190 -1.01 -0.01 -12.29
CA ALA A 190 -2.16 -0.56 -13.01
C ALA A 190 -3.10 0.52 -13.58
N GLY A 191 -2.89 1.80 -13.22
CA GLY A 191 -3.76 2.91 -13.57
C GLY A 191 -5.11 2.89 -12.85
N SER A 192 -5.23 2.18 -11.73
CA SER A 192 -6.41 2.20 -10.88
C SER A 192 -6.28 3.30 -9.83
N ILE A 193 -7.40 3.91 -9.45
CA ILE A 193 -7.43 4.87 -8.34
C ILE A 193 -7.40 4.11 -7.00
N PRO A 194 -6.39 4.31 -6.13
CA PRO A 194 -6.35 3.63 -4.85
C PRO A 194 -7.46 4.11 -3.90
N VAL A 195 -8.09 3.18 -3.19
CA VAL A 195 -8.98 3.44 -2.05
C VAL A 195 -8.34 2.83 -0.80
N SER A 196 -7.88 3.64 0.14
CA SER A 196 -7.04 3.19 1.26
C SER A 196 -7.54 3.72 2.60
N GLY A 197 -7.11 3.11 3.70
CA GLY A 197 -7.30 3.70 5.03
C GLY A 197 -6.53 5.02 5.11
N ASP A 198 -6.95 5.93 5.97
CA ASP A 198 -6.31 7.24 6.06
C ASP A 198 -4.90 7.13 6.66
N PHE A 199 -3.90 7.32 5.80
CA PHE A 199 -2.48 7.36 6.16
C PHE A 199 -1.83 8.70 5.79
N ARG A 200 -2.59 9.78 5.64
CA ARG A 200 -2.04 11.09 5.22
C ARG A 200 -0.98 11.67 6.16
N GLU A 201 -0.97 11.23 7.40
CA GLU A 201 0.07 11.56 8.39
C GLU A 201 1.30 10.65 8.34
N ALA A 202 1.34 9.69 7.40
CA ALA A 202 2.47 8.80 7.18
C ALA A 202 3.41 9.34 6.11
N ASP A 203 4.70 9.36 6.43
CA ASP A 203 5.77 9.72 5.51
C ASP A 203 6.44 8.46 4.94
N MET A 204 6.71 8.48 3.63
CA MET A 204 7.45 7.46 2.89
C MET A 204 8.56 8.12 2.06
N LEU A 205 9.60 7.35 1.72
CA LEU A 205 10.70 7.90 0.93
C LEU A 205 10.23 8.28 -0.48
N VAL A 206 9.51 7.38 -1.15
CA VAL A 206 8.74 7.73 -2.35
C VAL A 206 7.35 8.15 -1.86
N PRO A 207 6.91 9.40 -2.04
CA PRO A 207 5.57 9.80 -1.64
C PRO A 207 4.51 9.23 -2.57
N LEU A 208 3.34 8.88 -2.01
CA LEU A 208 2.14 8.55 -2.77
C LEU A 208 1.37 9.84 -3.11
N PRO A 209 0.65 9.90 -4.26
CA PRO A 209 -0.11 11.09 -4.67
C PRO A 209 -1.41 11.23 -3.87
N MET A 210 -1.35 11.89 -2.70
CA MET A 210 -2.47 11.96 -1.74
C MET A 210 -3.80 12.44 -2.35
N GLU A 211 -3.76 13.46 -3.21
CA GLU A 211 -4.94 14.03 -3.87
C GLU A 211 -5.54 13.12 -4.95
N GLY A 212 -4.75 12.17 -5.46
CA GLY A 212 -5.19 11.21 -6.48
C GLY A 212 -5.69 9.88 -5.91
N MET A 213 -6.04 9.86 -4.62
CA MET A 213 -6.47 8.68 -3.89
C MET A 213 -7.72 8.98 -3.04
N ALA A 214 -8.52 7.95 -2.75
CA ALA A 214 -9.59 8.05 -1.75
C ALA A 214 -9.09 7.49 -0.40
N HIS A 215 -9.31 8.26 0.66
CA HIS A 215 -8.87 7.96 2.03
C HIS A 215 -10.08 7.72 2.91
N VAL A 216 -10.19 6.52 3.44
CA VAL A 216 -11.24 6.05 4.34
C VAL A 216 -10.79 6.32 5.77
N GLY A 217 -11.56 7.12 6.52
CA GLY A 217 -11.28 7.38 7.92
C GLY A 217 -11.38 6.11 8.78
N LYS A 218 -10.81 6.16 9.99
CA LYS A 218 -10.86 5.04 10.93
C LYS A 218 -12.31 4.66 11.24
N GLY A 219 -12.65 3.39 11.06
CA GLY A 219 -14.01 2.89 11.33
C GLY A 219 -15.09 3.38 10.35
N GLU A 220 -14.73 4.08 9.27
CA GLU A 220 -15.67 4.52 8.25
C GLU A 220 -16.01 3.42 7.24
N GLN A 221 -17.21 3.53 6.66
CA GLN A 221 -17.65 2.66 5.58
C GLN A 221 -16.84 2.92 4.30
N VAL A 222 -16.54 1.88 3.54
CA VAL A 222 -15.73 1.97 2.31
C VAL A 222 -16.54 2.44 1.10
N ILE A 223 -17.85 2.18 1.08
CA ILE A 223 -18.71 2.43 -0.08
C ILE A 223 -18.68 3.89 -0.57
N PRO A 224 -18.82 4.92 0.28
CA PRO A 224 -18.73 6.32 -0.16
C PRO A 224 -17.38 6.67 -0.80
N HIS A 225 -16.31 6.01 -0.36
CA HIS A 225 -14.95 6.25 -0.85
C HIS A 225 -14.66 5.53 -2.18
N ILE A 226 -15.30 4.39 -2.42
CA ILE A 226 -15.35 3.78 -3.76
C ILE A 226 -16.07 4.74 -4.72
N GLN A 227 -17.25 5.23 -4.36
CA GLN A 227 -17.98 6.22 -5.16
C GLN A 227 -17.14 7.47 -5.45
N LYS A 228 -16.45 8.00 -4.43
CA LYS A 228 -15.50 9.12 -4.57
C LYS A 228 -14.42 8.80 -5.58
N SER A 229 -13.78 7.64 -5.50
CA SER A 229 -12.71 7.25 -6.43
C SER A 229 -13.18 7.13 -7.88
N LEU A 230 -14.39 6.60 -8.10
CA LEU A 230 -15.01 6.51 -9.42
C LEU A 230 -15.36 7.89 -9.97
N LYS A 231 -15.86 8.78 -9.10
CA LYS A 231 -16.13 10.18 -9.46
C LYS A 231 -14.85 10.92 -9.83
N MET A 232 -13.76 10.77 -9.05
CA MET A 232 -12.46 11.37 -9.36
C MET A 232 -11.97 10.96 -10.76
N LEU A 233 -12.11 9.69 -11.12
CA LEU A 233 -11.74 9.19 -12.45
C LEU A 233 -12.66 9.74 -13.55
N LYS A 234 -13.96 9.87 -13.28
CA LYS A 234 -14.93 10.43 -14.23
C LYS A 234 -14.66 11.91 -14.48
N ASP A 235 -14.39 12.67 -13.42
CA ASP A 235 -14.16 14.11 -13.46
C ASP A 235 -12.79 14.44 -14.05
N ASN A 236 -11.77 13.60 -13.77
CA ASN A 236 -10.45 13.70 -14.39
C ASN A 236 -9.96 12.33 -14.93
N PRO A 237 -10.24 12.02 -16.22
CA PRO A 237 -9.75 10.79 -16.85
C PRO A 237 -8.22 10.67 -16.96
N ARG A 238 -7.46 11.78 -16.79
CA ARG A 238 -5.99 11.77 -16.80
C ARG A 238 -5.37 11.47 -15.44
N LEU A 239 -6.17 11.44 -14.37
CA LEU A 239 -5.71 11.22 -13.00
C LEU A 239 -4.82 9.97 -12.84
N PRO A 240 -5.10 8.82 -13.48
CA PRO A 240 -4.18 7.67 -13.41
C PRO A 240 -2.77 7.95 -13.95
N ASN A 241 -2.66 8.76 -15.02
CA ASN A 241 -1.37 9.13 -15.58
C ASN A 241 -0.65 10.16 -14.69
N GLU A 242 -1.38 11.14 -14.15
CA GLU A 242 -0.84 12.12 -13.19
C GLU A 242 -0.31 11.43 -11.92
N ASN A 243 -1.04 10.45 -11.40
CA ASN A 243 -0.60 9.62 -10.28
C ASN A 243 0.69 8.86 -10.60
N LEU A 244 0.76 8.25 -11.78
CA LEU A 244 1.95 7.54 -12.23
C LEU A 244 3.15 8.48 -12.39
N GLU A 245 2.95 9.63 -13.03
CA GLU A 245 3.99 10.66 -13.19
C GLU A 245 4.50 11.14 -11.84
N SER A 246 3.62 11.37 -10.86
CA SER A 246 4.00 11.75 -9.50
C SER A 246 4.95 10.73 -8.86
N VAL A 247 4.67 9.43 -9.01
CA VAL A 247 5.51 8.35 -8.49
C VAL A 247 6.83 8.24 -9.29
N GLU A 248 6.76 8.38 -10.61
CA GLU A 248 7.90 8.33 -11.54
C GLU A 248 8.80 9.57 -11.49
N ARG A 249 8.47 10.60 -10.70
CA ARG A 249 9.45 11.64 -10.31
C ARG A 249 10.60 11.05 -9.48
N TYR A 250 10.33 9.98 -8.74
CA TYR A 250 11.27 9.37 -7.79
C TYR A 250 11.81 8.01 -8.27
N MET A 251 11.11 7.35 -9.18
CA MET A 251 11.47 6.04 -9.72
C MET A 251 11.55 6.09 -11.25
N THR A 252 12.20 5.09 -11.83
CA THR A 252 12.16 4.82 -13.28
C THR A 252 11.57 3.42 -13.49
N ASN A 253 10.33 3.36 -13.97
CA ASN A 253 9.58 2.12 -14.19
C ASN A 253 9.58 1.21 -12.95
N GLY A 254 9.23 1.76 -11.79
CA GLY A 254 9.19 1.02 -10.52
C GLY A 254 10.56 0.58 -9.98
N LEU A 255 11.66 1.12 -10.52
CA LEU A 255 13.02 0.89 -10.03
C LEU A 255 13.64 2.17 -9.49
N TYR A 256 14.54 1.99 -8.53
CA TYR A 256 15.45 3.05 -8.13
C TYR A 256 16.42 3.37 -9.25
N ASP A 257 16.49 4.64 -9.59
CA ASP A 257 17.37 5.16 -10.60
C ASP A 257 18.17 6.32 -10.00
N ARG A 258 19.50 6.22 -10.11
CA ARG A 258 20.41 7.26 -9.62
C ARG A 258 20.25 8.58 -10.38
N LYS A 259 19.66 8.56 -11.57
CA LYS A 259 19.35 9.75 -12.36
C LYS A 259 18.15 10.53 -11.81
N LYS A 260 17.34 9.94 -10.91
CA LYS A 260 16.22 10.59 -10.25
C LYS A 260 16.71 11.31 -8.99
N SER A 261 17.28 12.51 -9.17
CA SER A 261 17.92 13.25 -8.06
C SER A 261 16.96 13.54 -6.91
N ALA A 262 15.68 13.82 -7.20
CA ALA A 262 14.65 14.11 -6.20
C ALA A 262 14.54 13.04 -5.09
N LEU A 263 14.73 11.76 -5.42
CA LEU A 263 14.72 10.69 -4.42
C LEU A 263 15.97 10.74 -3.54
N ILE A 264 17.14 10.93 -4.16
CA ILE A 264 18.42 10.99 -3.47
C ILE A 264 18.44 12.22 -2.56
N GLU A 265 18.06 13.39 -3.07
CA GLU A 265 17.95 14.64 -2.32
C GLU A 265 17.01 14.46 -1.13
N ARG A 266 15.82 13.87 -1.34
CA ARG A 266 14.90 13.56 -0.24
C ARG A 266 15.54 12.63 0.78
N PHE A 267 16.24 11.58 0.36
CA PHE A 267 16.93 10.66 1.29
C PHE A 267 18.04 11.38 2.07
N MET A 268 18.92 12.10 1.38
CA MET A 268 20.05 12.81 1.99
C MET A 268 19.57 13.89 2.97
N SER A 269 18.51 14.63 2.62
CA SER A 269 17.93 15.65 3.52
C SER A 269 17.46 15.06 4.86
N GLN A 270 17.14 13.75 4.91
CA GLN A 270 16.74 13.08 6.16
C GLN A 270 17.95 12.66 6.99
N LEU A 271 19.10 12.39 6.36
CA LEU A 271 20.35 12.04 7.05
C LEU A 271 21.12 13.27 7.55
N GLU A 272 20.83 14.43 6.96
CA GLU A 272 21.46 15.71 7.27
C GLU A 272 20.69 16.52 8.33
N LYS A 273 19.42 16.17 8.60
CA LYS A 273 18.62 16.69 9.72
C LYS A 273 19.15 16.16 11.06
N ASP A 274 20.23 16.77 11.55
CA ASP A 274 20.63 16.77 12.96
C ASP A 274 20.85 18.22 13.40
#